data_AF-A0A6A7A6X8-F1
#
_entry.id   AF-A0A6A7A6X8-F1
#
_cell.length_a   1.000
_cell.length_b   1.000
_cell.length_c   1.000
_cell.angle_alpha   90.00
_cell.angle_beta   90.00
_cell.angle_gamma   90.00
#
_symmetry.space_group_name_H-M   'P 1'
#
loop_
_entity.id
_entity.type
_entity.pdbx_description
1 polymer ?
#
loop_
_entity_poly.entity_id
_entity_poly.type
_entity_poly.pdbx_seq_one_letter_code
_entity_poly.pdbx_strand_id
1 'polypeptide(L)'
;DYKANGYLCEVYMETTDGLNCYASVTCNDGKKEYNAGKETWNVCYQGGRQYFTDSRIGEFSITFREKDSSGQGLTGPVLQVKDIDNWMEIPVSNLAHQKWMDEDCAAHAGTKCPDGPYICTNLQYDTSKGRTRNWKCGVPMRGMNFPGLDSNKPTNARDYAPGWCGVHVTQFQKPNPAKDGYRLEAKIFDANQNEIGNSVAAGKTGSKIVFNSKLPMPFVVNSRAVDADPLDFEYGPERWDSNEQAAHHCKMGAYDNGKRDMDCGFRCD
;
A
#
# COMPACT_ATOMS: atom_id res chain seq x y z
N ASP A 1 -1.47 -1.12 12.45
CA ASP A 1 -2.83 -1.70 12.35
C ASP A 1 -3.38 -1.39 10.96
N TYR A 2 -3.86 -2.40 10.22
CA TYR A 2 -4.45 -2.18 8.89
C TYR A 2 -5.72 -1.31 8.96
N LYS A 3 -6.46 -1.34 10.09
CA LYS A 3 -7.64 -0.48 10.28
C LYS A 3 -7.28 1.00 10.36
N ALA A 4 -6.06 1.30 10.79
CA ALA A 4 -5.54 2.66 10.87
C ALA A 4 -4.83 3.10 9.57
N ASN A 5 -4.54 2.19 8.65
CA ASN A 5 -3.80 2.47 7.42
C ASN A 5 -4.45 1.78 6.21
N GLY A 6 -5.18 2.57 5.41
CA GLY A 6 -5.88 2.09 4.21
C GLY A 6 -4.98 1.58 3.08
N TYR A 7 -3.65 1.68 3.22
CA TYR A 7 -2.66 1.13 2.28
C TYR A 7 -2.12 -0.24 2.70
N LEU A 8 -2.61 -0.80 3.80
CA LEU A 8 -2.27 -2.15 4.26
C LEU A 8 -3.48 -3.08 4.13
N CYS A 9 -3.20 -4.33 3.79
CA CYS A 9 -4.12 -5.45 3.93
C CYS A 9 -3.71 -6.32 5.11
N GLU A 10 -4.68 -6.94 5.77
CA GLU A 10 -4.45 -7.97 6.79
C GLU A 10 -4.42 -9.35 6.14
N VAL A 11 -3.27 -10.02 6.22
CA VAL A 11 -3.16 -11.46 5.95
C VAL A 11 -3.38 -12.20 7.26
N TYR A 12 -4.51 -12.89 7.36
CA TYR A 12 -4.84 -13.77 8.46
C TYR A 12 -4.40 -15.20 8.13
N MET A 13 -3.84 -15.88 9.12
CA MET A 13 -3.33 -17.26 9.03
C MET A 13 -3.85 -18.04 10.23
N GLU A 14 -4.38 -19.24 10.01
CA GLU A 14 -4.87 -20.11 11.09
C GLU A 14 -4.49 -21.56 10.83
N THR A 15 -4.19 -22.28 11.91
CA THR A 15 -4.07 -23.74 11.92
C THR A 15 -4.97 -24.30 13.01
N THR A 16 -5.63 -25.42 12.73
CA THR A 16 -6.43 -26.18 13.70
C THR A 16 -5.97 -27.64 13.70
N ASP A 17 -5.57 -28.13 14.87
CA ASP A 17 -5.09 -29.51 15.08
C ASP A 17 -3.97 -29.95 14.12
N GLY A 18 -3.22 -28.98 13.60
CA GLY A 18 -2.04 -29.14 12.74
C GLY A 18 -2.28 -29.81 11.38
N LEU A 19 -3.54 -30.02 10.97
CA LEU A 19 -3.90 -30.58 9.67
C LEU A 19 -4.88 -29.70 8.87
N ASN A 20 -5.52 -28.73 9.54
CA ASN A 20 -6.46 -27.83 8.89
C ASN A 20 -5.86 -26.43 8.91
N CYS A 21 -5.58 -25.89 7.74
CA CYS A 21 -5.00 -24.57 7.58
C CYS A 21 -5.98 -23.65 6.86
N TYR A 22 -6.02 -22.39 7.26
CA TYR A 22 -6.88 -21.37 6.69
C TYR A 22 -6.12 -20.06 6.52
N ALA A 23 -6.46 -19.31 5.47
CA ALA A 23 -5.95 -17.96 5.29
C ALA A 23 -7.02 -17.01 4.76
N SER A 24 -6.87 -15.72 5.02
CA SER A 24 -7.65 -14.70 4.33
C SER A 24 -6.87 -13.41 4.17
N VAL A 25 -7.23 -12.63 3.17
CA VAL A 25 -6.72 -11.29 2.95
C VAL A 25 -7.88 -10.30 3.09
N THR A 26 -7.77 -9.39 4.04
CA THR A 26 -8.75 -8.32 4.28
C THR A 26 -8.12 -6.97 3.94
N CYS A 27 -8.69 -6.24 3.00
CA CYS A 27 -8.27 -4.88 2.65
C CYS A 27 -9.47 -3.92 2.80
N ASN A 28 -9.32 -2.67 2.35
CA ASN A 28 -10.38 -1.67 2.36
C ASN A 28 -11.62 -2.06 1.52
N ASP A 29 -11.44 -2.91 0.51
CA ASP A 29 -12.50 -3.39 -0.39
C ASP A 29 -13.17 -4.71 0.07
N GLY A 30 -12.74 -5.25 1.21
CA GLY A 30 -13.37 -6.42 1.84
C GLY A 30 -12.43 -7.60 2.08
N LYS A 31 -13.03 -8.75 2.40
CA LYS A 31 -12.33 -9.98 2.80
C LYS A 31 -12.39 -11.01 1.67
N LYS A 32 -11.24 -11.60 1.35
CA LYS A 32 -11.12 -12.76 0.49
C LYS A 32 -10.60 -13.93 1.31
N GLU A 33 -11.35 -15.03 1.32
CA GLU A 33 -11.01 -16.23 2.07
C GLU A 33 -10.34 -17.26 1.17
N TYR A 34 -9.31 -17.91 1.69
CA TYR A 34 -8.61 -19.02 1.06
C TYR A 34 -8.88 -20.25 1.92
N ASN A 35 -9.58 -21.22 1.32
CA ASN A 35 -10.09 -22.41 2.00
C ASN A 35 -11.11 -22.10 3.11
N ALA A 36 -12.20 -21.41 2.76
CA ALA A 36 -13.29 -21.05 3.67
C ALA A 36 -13.91 -22.27 4.40
N GLY A 37 -13.82 -23.47 3.82
CA GLY A 37 -14.29 -24.71 4.45
C GLY A 37 -13.33 -25.32 5.47
N LYS A 38 -12.11 -24.75 5.63
CA LYS A 38 -11.01 -25.33 6.41
C LYS A 38 -10.73 -26.79 6.03
N GLU A 39 -10.96 -27.15 4.76
CA GLU A 39 -10.63 -28.46 4.24
C GLU A 39 -9.11 -28.66 4.21
N THR A 40 -8.65 -29.88 3.98
CA THR A 40 -7.21 -30.17 4.01
C THR A 40 -6.50 -29.45 2.87
N TRP A 41 -5.61 -28.49 3.16
CA TRP A 41 -4.59 -28.11 2.17
C TRP A 41 -3.66 -29.31 2.02
N ASN A 42 -3.38 -29.73 0.78
CA ASN A 42 -2.42 -30.80 0.51
C ASN A 42 -1.02 -30.50 1.07
N VAL A 43 -0.73 -29.24 1.40
CA VAL A 43 0.51 -28.77 2.01
C VAL A 43 0.36 -28.22 3.44
N CYS A 44 -0.75 -28.50 4.15
CA CYS A 44 -0.89 -28.18 5.58
C CYS A 44 -0.10 -29.18 6.43
N TYR A 45 1.22 -29.16 6.30
CA TYR A 45 2.17 -29.92 7.09
C TYR A 45 3.44 -29.08 7.31
N GLN A 46 4.29 -29.51 8.23
CA GLN A 46 5.51 -28.76 8.56
C GLN A 46 6.44 -28.65 7.35
N GLY A 47 6.77 -27.43 6.95
CA GLY A 47 7.57 -27.12 5.77
C GLY A 47 6.79 -27.12 4.45
N GLY A 48 5.51 -27.48 4.46
CA GLY A 48 4.64 -27.35 3.29
C GLY A 48 4.37 -25.88 2.98
N ARG A 49 4.70 -25.46 1.75
CA ARG A 49 4.49 -24.09 1.27
C ARG A 49 3.27 -24.03 0.37
N GLN A 50 2.24 -23.32 0.82
CA GLN A 50 1.05 -23.04 0.01
C GLN A 50 1.21 -21.71 -0.70
N TYR A 51 0.92 -21.67 -2.00
CA TYR A 51 0.88 -20.45 -2.80
C TYR A 51 -0.56 -19.99 -3.01
N PHE A 52 -0.73 -18.67 -3.07
CA PHE A 52 -2.00 -17.99 -3.26
C PHE A 52 -1.80 -16.78 -4.18
N THR A 53 -2.91 -16.28 -4.72
CA THR A 53 -2.93 -15.07 -5.52
C THR A 53 -4.05 -14.16 -5.06
N ASP A 54 -3.69 -12.94 -4.67
CA ASP A 54 -4.60 -11.85 -4.38
C ASP A 54 -4.29 -10.66 -5.29
N SER A 55 -5.29 -10.07 -5.94
CA SER A 55 -5.06 -8.92 -6.83
C SER A 55 -4.50 -7.70 -6.09
N ARG A 56 -4.74 -7.60 -4.78
CA ARG A 56 -4.44 -6.43 -3.95
C ARG A 56 -3.04 -6.45 -3.34
N ILE A 57 -2.49 -7.65 -3.07
CA ILE A 57 -1.13 -7.83 -2.49
C ILE A 57 -0.20 -8.69 -3.37
N GLY A 58 -0.69 -9.30 -4.44
CA GLY A 58 0.08 -10.08 -5.40
C GLY A 58 0.09 -11.58 -5.10
N GLU A 59 1.08 -12.28 -5.64
CA GLU A 59 1.33 -13.67 -5.29
C GLU A 59 1.94 -13.72 -3.89
N PHE A 60 1.43 -14.61 -3.04
CA PHE A 60 1.96 -14.79 -1.69
C PHE A 60 1.94 -16.27 -1.30
N SER A 61 2.66 -16.59 -0.23
CA SER A 61 2.74 -17.96 0.26
C SER A 61 2.85 -18.02 1.77
N ILE A 62 2.34 -19.10 2.34
CA ILE A 62 2.41 -19.40 3.77
C ILE A 62 3.10 -20.74 3.94
N THR A 63 4.07 -20.79 4.85
CA THR A 63 4.76 -22.01 5.27
C THR A 63 4.76 -22.11 6.78
N PHE A 64 4.34 -23.22 7.37
CA PHE A 64 4.48 -23.46 8.81
C PHE A 64 5.76 -24.25 9.07
N ARG A 65 6.77 -23.66 9.71
CA ARG A 65 8.10 -24.29 9.88
C ARG A 65 8.23 -25.14 11.13
N GLU A 66 7.35 -24.92 12.09
CA GLU A 66 7.46 -25.49 13.42
C GLU A 66 6.21 -26.31 13.78
N LYS A 67 6.36 -27.08 14.85
CA LYS A 67 5.26 -27.75 15.54
C LYS A 67 5.34 -27.40 17.02
N ASP A 68 4.20 -27.37 17.69
CA ASP A 68 4.18 -27.26 19.14
C ASP A 68 4.72 -28.53 19.82
N SER A 69 4.95 -28.42 21.13
CA SER A 69 5.50 -29.50 21.96
C SER A 69 4.64 -30.78 21.98
N SER A 70 3.37 -30.69 21.57
CA SER A 70 2.50 -31.85 21.41
C SER A 70 2.66 -32.57 20.06
N GLY A 71 3.47 -32.01 19.16
CA GLY A 71 3.77 -32.56 17.83
C GLY A 71 2.60 -32.50 16.84
N GLN A 72 1.48 -31.91 17.26
CA GLN A 72 0.21 -31.98 16.55
C GLN A 72 -0.34 -30.60 16.16
N GLY A 73 0.20 -29.48 16.66
CA GLY A 73 -0.17 -28.14 16.20
C GLY A 73 0.92 -27.51 15.34
N LEU A 74 0.62 -27.12 14.10
CA LEU A 74 1.56 -26.36 13.25
C LEU A 74 1.74 -24.93 13.80
N THR A 75 2.99 -24.50 13.92
CA THR A 75 3.39 -23.17 14.43
C THR A 75 4.46 -22.54 13.53
N GLY A 76 4.88 -21.33 13.87
CA GLY A 76 5.93 -20.63 13.15
C GLY A 76 5.58 -20.36 11.68
N PRO A 77 4.47 -19.64 11.39
CA PRO A 77 4.20 -19.25 10.02
C PRO A 77 5.32 -18.35 9.49
N VAL A 78 5.68 -18.59 8.24
CA VAL A 78 6.48 -17.69 7.41
C VAL A 78 5.59 -17.24 6.27
N LEU A 79 5.39 -15.94 6.20
CA LEU A 79 4.69 -15.27 5.11
C LEU A 79 5.73 -14.76 4.11
N GLN A 80 5.49 -14.97 2.82
CA GLN A 80 6.30 -14.38 1.76
C GLN A 80 5.35 -13.80 0.71
N VAL A 81 5.63 -12.59 0.24
CA VAL A 81 4.86 -11.91 -0.80
C VAL A 81 5.84 -11.62 -1.93
N LYS A 82 5.50 -12.00 -3.15
CA LYS A 82 6.39 -11.88 -4.31
C LYS A 82 6.87 -10.44 -4.53
N ASP A 83 5.94 -9.51 -4.42
CA ASP A 83 6.18 -8.10 -4.70
C ASP A 83 6.94 -7.39 -3.56
N ILE A 84 7.18 -8.07 -2.43
CA ILE A 84 8.00 -7.57 -1.31
C ILE A 84 9.36 -8.26 -1.37
N ASP A 85 10.37 -7.50 -1.81
CA ASP A 85 11.78 -7.92 -1.92
C ASP A 85 11.95 -9.35 -2.46
N ASN A 86 11.23 -9.65 -3.54
CA ASN A 86 11.23 -10.93 -4.26
C ASN A 86 11.09 -12.16 -3.36
N TRP A 87 9.95 -12.28 -2.66
CA TRP A 87 9.66 -13.36 -1.71
C TRP A 87 10.51 -13.31 -0.44
N MET A 88 10.81 -12.12 0.08
CA MET A 88 11.42 -12.01 1.41
C MET A 88 10.60 -12.74 2.48
N GLU A 89 11.31 -13.43 3.37
CA GLU A 89 10.71 -14.16 4.48
C GLU A 89 10.29 -13.22 5.61
N ILE A 90 9.00 -13.23 5.92
CA ILE A 90 8.43 -12.53 7.07
C ILE A 90 8.19 -13.57 8.16
N PRO A 91 9.04 -13.63 9.21
CA PRO A 91 8.91 -14.61 10.29
C PRO A 91 7.79 -14.19 11.26
N VAL A 92 6.57 -14.62 10.98
CA VAL A 92 5.33 -14.12 11.60
C VAL A 92 5.34 -14.26 13.13
N SER A 93 5.72 -15.44 13.64
CA SER A 93 5.76 -15.68 15.10
C SER A 93 6.77 -14.77 15.81
N ASN A 94 7.95 -14.55 15.22
CA ASN A 94 9.00 -13.74 15.85
C ASN A 94 8.58 -12.28 15.93
N LEU A 95 8.02 -11.74 14.84
CA LEU A 95 7.52 -10.37 14.80
C LEU A 95 6.31 -10.16 15.71
N ALA A 96 5.41 -11.15 15.79
CA ALA A 96 4.30 -11.13 16.73
C ALA A 96 4.78 -11.15 18.20
N HIS A 97 5.81 -11.93 18.52
CA HIS A 97 6.39 -11.98 19.86
C HIS A 97 7.10 -10.67 20.22
N GLN A 98 7.83 -10.08 19.28
CA GLN A 98 8.47 -8.77 19.48
C GLN A 98 7.44 -7.68 19.79
N LYS A 99 6.32 -7.64 19.06
CA LYS A 99 5.22 -6.72 19.37
C LYS A 99 4.72 -6.89 20.80
N TRP A 100 4.47 -8.14 21.22
CA TRP A 100 4.00 -8.42 22.58
C TRP A 100 4.99 -7.95 23.64
N MET A 101 6.30 -8.17 23.42
CA MET A 101 7.35 -7.68 24.33
C MET A 101 7.35 -6.16 24.46
N ASP A 102 7.15 -5.44 23.36
CA ASP A 102 7.16 -3.98 23.35
C ASP A 102 5.86 -3.39 23.96
N GLU A 103 4.71 -4.03 23.73
CA GLU A 103 3.45 -3.69 24.42
C GLU A 103 3.54 -3.92 25.93
N ASP A 104 4.17 -5.02 26.36
CA ASP A 104 4.44 -5.32 27.76
C ASP A 104 5.39 -4.29 28.39
N CYS A 105 6.44 -3.91 27.66
CA CYS A 105 7.33 -2.81 28.05
C CYS A 105 6.54 -1.52 28.27
N ALA A 106 5.67 -1.14 27.33
CA ALA A 106 4.90 0.10 27.44
C ALA A 106 3.95 0.08 28.65
N ALA A 107 3.38 -1.09 28.96
CA ALA A 107 2.48 -1.28 30.10
C ALA A 107 3.20 -1.24 31.46
N HIS A 108 4.46 -1.69 31.54
CA HIS A 108 5.15 -1.91 32.82
C HIS A 108 6.40 -1.04 33.07
N ALA A 109 7.06 -0.53 32.02
CA ALA A 109 8.37 0.13 32.12
C ALA A 109 8.39 1.63 31.73
N GLY A 110 7.32 2.17 31.15
CA GLY A 110 7.24 3.58 30.74
C GLY A 110 8.00 3.94 29.45
N THR A 111 8.03 5.24 29.13
CA THR A 111 8.15 5.93 27.81
C THR A 111 9.37 5.67 26.89
N LYS A 112 10.13 4.57 27.04
CA LYS A 112 11.30 4.26 26.20
C LYS A 112 11.15 2.99 25.36
N CYS A 113 9.93 2.48 25.19
CA CYS A 113 9.68 1.30 24.39
C CYS A 113 9.64 1.69 22.90
N PRO A 114 10.06 0.80 21.98
CA PRO A 114 9.86 1.02 20.55
C PRO A 114 8.37 1.17 20.21
N ASP A 115 8.03 2.03 19.25
CA ASP A 115 6.63 2.29 18.81
C ASP A 115 6.26 1.56 17.50
N GLY A 116 7.12 0.66 17.02
CA GLY A 116 6.92 -0.05 15.75
C GLY A 116 7.37 0.73 14.50
N PRO A 117 6.99 0.28 13.29
CA PRO A 117 5.73 -0.39 12.96
C PRO A 117 5.70 -1.90 13.22
N TYR A 118 4.74 -2.36 14.01
CA TYR A 118 4.47 -3.79 14.16
C TYR A 118 3.58 -4.29 13.04
N ILE A 119 4.12 -5.20 12.24
CA ILE A 119 3.38 -5.77 11.12
C ILE A 119 2.62 -7.03 11.49
N CYS A 120 3.09 -7.83 12.45
CA CYS A 120 2.43 -9.10 12.80
C CYS A 120 1.92 -9.12 14.25
N THR A 121 0.90 -9.94 14.52
CA THR A 121 0.32 -10.13 15.85
C THR A 121 -0.16 -11.57 16.01
N ASN A 122 0.08 -12.14 17.19
CA ASN A 122 -0.50 -13.41 17.62
C ASN A 122 -1.86 -13.10 18.27
N LEU A 123 -2.91 -13.78 17.84
CA LEU A 123 -4.27 -13.42 18.24
C LEU A 123 -4.73 -14.29 19.41
N GLN A 124 -4.78 -15.61 19.22
CA GLN A 124 -5.27 -16.52 20.26
C GLN A 124 -4.78 -17.96 20.05
N TYR A 125 -4.59 -18.66 21.17
CA TYR A 125 -4.61 -20.11 21.24
C TYR A 125 -5.93 -20.53 21.91
N ASP A 126 -6.80 -21.18 21.15
CA ASP A 126 -8.10 -21.66 21.64
C ASP A 126 -8.07 -23.18 21.59
N THR A 127 -8.36 -23.85 22.71
CA THR A 127 -8.46 -25.33 22.79
C THR A 127 -9.91 -25.81 22.74
N SER A 128 -10.88 -24.89 22.89
CA SER A 128 -12.32 -25.21 22.83
C SER A 128 -12.84 -25.38 21.41
N LYS A 129 -12.08 -24.91 20.41
CA LYS A 129 -12.40 -24.99 18.97
C LYS A 129 -11.44 -25.93 18.23
N GLY A 130 -11.04 -27.04 18.85
CA GLY A 130 -9.81 -27.76 18.47
C GLY A 130 -8.59 -26.93 18.85
N ARG A 131 -7.36 -27.44 18.70
CA ARG A 131 -6.16 -26.65 19.04
C ARG A 131 -5.88 -25.61 17.95
N THR A 132 -6.65 -24.54 17.99
CA THR A 132 -6.63 -23.47 17.00
C THR A 132 -5.57 -22.45 17.38
N ARG A 133 -4.71 -22.10 16.42
CA ARG A 133 -3.74 -21.02 16.52
C ARG A 133 -3.93 -20.08 15.35
N ASN A 134 -3.83 -18.77 15.60
CA ASN A 134 -4.00 -17.78 14.56
C ASN A 134 -3.06 -16.58 14.70
N TRP A 135 -2.70 -16.05 13.54
CA TRP A 135 -1.83 -14.91 13.37
C TRP A 135 -2.43 -13.97 12.36
N LYS A 136 -2.05 -12.70 12.46
CA LYS A 136 -2.30 -11.72 11.42
C LYS A 136 -1.05 -10.92 11.12
N CYS A 137 -0.87 -10.54 9.86
CA CYS A 137 0.15 -9.58 9.45
C CYS A 137 -0.43 -8.50 8.54
N GLY A 138 -0.01 -7.25 8.74
CA GLY A 138 -0.20 -6.15 7.82
C GLY A 138 0.79 -6.26 6.66
N VAL A 139 0.27 -6.27 5.44
CA VAL A 139 1.03 -6.34 4.20
C VAL A 139 0.64 -5.13 3.34
N PRO A 140 1.60 -4.35 2.84
CA PRO A 140 1.30 -3.24 1.95
C PRO A 140 0.58 -3.72 0.68
N MET A 141 -0.40 -2.93 0.24
CA MET A 141 -1.01 -3.14 -1.07
C MET A 141 0.06 -3.01 -2.16
N ARG A 142 -0.14 -3.71 -3.28
CA ARG A 142 0.77 -3.63 -4.42
C ARG A 142 0.93 -2.20 -4.89
N GLY A 143 2.16 -1.77 -5.05
CA GLY A 143 2.56 -0.42 -5.43
C GLY A 143 2.74 0.56 -4.29
N MET A 144 2.65 0.11 -3.03
CA MET A 144 2.83 0.96 -1.86
C MET A 144 4.25 0.84 -1.32
N ASN A 145 4.89 1.99 -1.09
CA ASN A 145 6.15 2.06 -0.37
C ASN A 145 5.86 2.06 1.13
N PHE A 146 6.45 1.12 1.85
CA PHE A 146 6.31 0.98 3.28
C PHE A 146 7.69 0.64 3.84
N PRO A 147 8.25 1.42 4.78
CA PRO A 147 9.62 1.22 5.25
C PRO A 147 9.91 -0.24 5.63
N GLY A 148 10.81 -0.87 4.88
CA GLY A 148 11.21 -2.28 5.06
C GLY A 148 10.29 -3.34 4.46
N LEU A 149 9.22 -2.94 3.75
CA LEU A 149 8.22 -3.81 3.12
C LEU A 149 7.68 -3.26 1.80
N ASP A 150 8.48 -2.50 1.05
CA ASP A 150 8.05 -1.92 -0.22
C ASP A 150 7.48 -3.01 -1.14
N SER A 151 6.21 -2.84 -1.52
CA SER A 151 5.48 -3.82 -2.34
C SER A 151 5.47 -3.32 -3.79
N ASN A 152 6.49 -3.67 -4.56
CA ASN A 152 6.71 -3.11 -5.89
C ASN A 152 6.06 -3.97 -6.98
N LYS A 153 5.25 -3.34 -7.83
CA LYS A 153 4.81 -3.92 -9.11
C LYS A 153 5.99 -3.94 -10.09
N PRO A 154 5.97 -4.86 -11.08
CA PRO A 154 6.96 -4.84 -12.15
C PRO A 154 6.96 -3.51 -12.93
N THR A 155 8.14 -3.04 -13.32
CA THR A 155 8.30 -1.91 -14.23
C THR A 155 8.31 -2.37 -15.69
N ASN A 156 7.97 -1.46 -16.62
CA ASN A 156 8.02 -1.72 -18.06
C ASN A 156 9.36 -1.28 -18.68
N ALA A 157 9.47 -1.37 -20.02
CA ALA A 157 10.68 -1.01 -20.76
C ALA A 157 11.05 0.50 -20.70
N ARG A 158 10.13 1.37 -20.25
CA ARG A 158 10.38 2.79 -19.98
C ARG A 158 10.70 3.06 -18.51
N ASP A 159 10.90 2.02 -17.71
CA ASP A 159 11.31 2.10 -16.32
C ASP A 159 10.30 2.82 -15.40
N TYR A 160 9.01 2.55 -15.61
CA TYR A 160 7.93 2.90 -14.68
C TYR A 160 6.98 1.72 -14.46
N ALA A 161 6.32 1.67 -13.31
CA ALA A 161 5.26 0.71 -13.02
C ALA A 161 3.91 1.19 -13.58
N PRO A 162 3.31 0.48 -14.56
CA PRO A 162 2.03 0.87 -15.15
C PRO A 162 0.85 0.63 -14.20
N GLY A 163 -0.28 1.27 -14.50
CA GLY A 163 -1.54 1.10 -13.78
C GLY A 163 -2.13 2.42 -13.29
N TRP A 164 -2.39 2.53 -11.99
CA TRP A 164 -2.93 3.75 -11.40
C TRP A 164 -1.79 4.68 -10.96
N CYS A 165 -1.51 5.71 -11.75
CA CYS A 165 -0.50 6.74 -11.45
C CYS A 165 -1.11 7.87 -10.62
N GLY A 166 -0.23 8.64 -9.99
CA GLY A 166 -0.56 9.88 -9.31
C GLY A 166 0.02 11.11 -10.01
N VAL A 167 -0.67 12.24 -9.90
CA VAL A 167 -0.11 13.56 -10.15
C VAL A 167 -0.25 14.39 -8.89
N HIS A 168 0.84 15.00 -8.47
CA HIS A 168 0.86 16.02 -7.42
C HIS A 168 1.06 17.38 -8.07
N VAL A 169 0.23 18.35 -7.75
CA VAL A 169 0.34 19.73 -8.22
C VAL A 169 0.37 20.70 -7.06
N THR A 170 1.37 21.58 -7.06
CA THR A 170 1.39 22.76 -6.20
C THR A 170 0.97 23.97 -7.02
N GLN A 171 -0.08 24.66 -6.59
CA GLN A 171 -0.52 25.93 -7.16
C GLN A 171 -0.22 27.08 -6.21
N PHE A 172 0.52 28.07 -6.68
CA PHE A 172 0.81 29.29 -5.94
C PHE A 172 -0.24 30.36 -6.23
N GLN A 173 -0.68 31.09 -5.21
CA GLN A 173 -1.53 32.26 -5.38
C GLN A 173 -0.83 33.31 -6.24
N LYS A 174 -1.63 34.12 -6.92
CA LYS A 174 -1.13 35.27 -7.67
C LYS A 174 -0.55 36.28 -6.68
N PRO A 175 0.74 36.67 -6.79
CA PRO A 175 1.29 37.74 -5.96
C PRO A 175 0.51 39.05 -6.14
N ASN A 176 0.11 39.35 -7.38
CA ASN A 176 -0.85 40.38 -7.72
C ASN A 176 -2.01 39.81 -8.55
N PRO A 177 -3.20 39.62 -7.96
CA PRO A 177 -4.36 39.04 -8.64
C PRO A 177 -4.79 39.74 -9.94
N ALA A 178 -4.48 41.03 -10.08
CA ALA A 178 -4.85 41.84 -11.25
C ALA A 178 -3.84 41.77 -12.40
N LYS A 179 -2.63 41.24 -12.17
CA LYS A 179 -1.52 41.28 -13.14
C LYS A 179 -0.87 39.92 -13.39
N ASP A 180 -0.83 39.06 -12.38
CA ASP A 180 -0.08 37.82 -12.44
C ASP A 180 -0.98 36.64 -12.81
N GLY A 181 -0.42 35.72 -13.59
CA GLY A 181 -1.00 34.38 -13.76
C GLY A 181 -0.69 33.50 -12.54
N TYR A 182 -1.45 32.42 -12.38
CA TYR A 182 -1.06 31.37 -11.44
C TYR A 182 0.29 30.76 -11.85
N ARG A 183 1.03 30.29 -10.85
CA ARG A 183 2.19 29.43 -11.07
C ARG A 183 1.83 28.02 -10.60
N LEU A 184 2.05 27.05 -11.49
CA LEU A 184 1.88 25.63 -11.22
C LEU A 184 3.23 24.92 -11.23
N GLU A 185 3.36 23.94 -10.37
CA GLU A 185 4.42 22.93 -10.35
C GLU A 185 3.75 21.56 -10.28
N ALA A 186 4.23 20.58 -11.06
CA ALA A 186 3.64 19.25 -11.06
C ALA A 186 4.70 18.15 -11.04
N LYS A 187 4.34 17.05 -10.38
CA LYS A 187 5.10 15.80 -10.33
C LYS A 187 4.19 14.64 -10.70
N ILE A 188 4.71 13.70 -11.47
CA ILE A 188 4.01 12.45 -11.82
C ILE A 188 4.66 11.31 -11.08
N PHE A 189 3.82 10.45 -10.50
CA PHE A 189 4.22 9.25 -9.78
C PHE A 189 3.66 8.01 -10.46
N ASP A 190 4.48 6.97 -10.59
CA ASP A 190 4.04 5.70 -11.15
C ASP A 190 3.17 4.88 -10.17
N ALA A 191 2.73 3.70 -10.59
CA ALA A 191 1.90 2.84 -9.74
C ALA A 191 2.63 2.26 -8.52
N ASN A 192 3.95 2.46 -8.39
CA ASN A 192 4.78 2.16 -7.22
C ASN A 192 5.13 3.42 -6.41
N GLN A 193 4.45 4.55 -6.67
CA GLN A 193 4.70 5.85 -6.03
C GLN A 193 6.10 6.42 -6.30
N ASN A 194 6.80 5.95 -7.34
CA ASN A 194 8.08 6.53 -7.73
C ASN A 194 7.86 7.78 -8.58
N GLU A 195 8.60 8.86 -8.30
CA GLU A 195 8.57 10.06 -9.15
C GLU A 195 9.13 9.72 -10.54
N ILE A 196 8.30 9.89 -11.58
CA ILE A 196 8.64 9.60 -12.98
C ILE A 196 8.57 10.84 -13.89
N GLY A 197 8.18 11.99 -13.35
CA GLY A 197 8.17 13.26 -14.07
C GLY A 197 8.08 14.45 -13.12
N ASN A 198 8.70 15.57 -13.50
CA ASN A 198 8.78 16.77 -12.67
C ASN A 198 8.85 18.02 -13.55
N SER A 199 7.85 18.90 -13.44
CA SER A 199 7.74 20.08 -14.28
C SER A 199 8.83 21.11 -13.97
N VAL A 200 9.22 21.28 -12.71
CA VAL A 200 10.25 22.24 -12.28
C VAL A 200 11.61 21.84 -12.81
N ALA A 201 11.97 20.55 -12.68
CA ALA A 201 13.21 20.01 -13.24
C ALA A 201 13.27 20.17 -14.77
N ALA A 202 12.12 20.14 -15.44
CA ALA A 202 11.98 20.41 -16.87
C ALA A 202 11.92 21.92 -17.24
N GLY A 203 12.04 22.82 -16.26
CA GLY A 203 11.93 24.27 -16.47
C GLY A 203 10.53 24.73 -16.88
N LYS A 204 9.48 23.96 -16.55
CA LYS A 204 8.08 24.22 -16.90
C LYS A 204 7.31 24.72 -15.68
N THR A 205 6.99 26.00 -15.70
CA THR A 205 6.14 26.68 -14.70
C THR A 205 5.21 27.67 -15.40
N GLY A 206 4.15 28.09 -14.72
CA GLY A 206 3.17 29.06 -15.23
C GLY A 206 1.74 28.60 -15.02
N SER A 207 0.78 29.29 -15.64
CA SER A 207 -0.64 28.98 -15.50
C SER A 207 -1.06 27.75 -16.31
N LYS A 208 -0.27 27.39 -17.33
CA LYS A 208 -0.36 26.15 -18.09
C LYS A 208 1.03 25.53 -18.19
N ILE A 209 1.16 24.29 -17.77
CA ILE A 209 2.40 23.52 -17.89
C ILE A 209 2.17 22.30 -18.79
N VAL A 210 3.15 22.04 -19.65
CA VAL A 210 3.22 20.85 -20.52
C VAL A 210 4.62 20.28 -20.34
N PHE A 211 4.73 19.05 -19.86
CA PHE A 211 6.03 18.44 -19.56
C PHE A 211 6.05 16.94 -19.86
N ASN A 212 7.24 16.45 -20.18
CA ASN A 212 7.49 15.03 -20.41
C ASN A 212 7.84 14.33 -19.09
N SER A 213 7.57 13.03 -19.04
CA SER A 213 7.91 12.12 -17.95
C SER A 213 8.44 10.81 -18.55
N LYS A 214 8.58 9.75 -17.75
CA LYS A 214 8.78 8.39 -18.30
C LYS A 214 7.56 7.86 -19.06
N LEU A 215 6.41 8.54 -19.00
CA LEU A 215 5.21 8.17 -19.74
C LEU A 215 5.35 8.43 -21.26
N PRO A 216 4.63 7.67 -22.11
CA PRO A 216 4.64 7.82 -23.57
C PRO A 216 4.28 9.21 -24.10
N MET A 217 3.41 9.95 -23.40
CA MET A 217 2.84 11.21 -23.85
C MET A 217 3.14 12.33 -22.83
N PRO A 218 3.17 13.60 -23.27
CA PRO A 218 3.30 14.71 -22.34
C PRO A 218 2.06 14.82 -21.45
N PHE A 219 2.28 15.28 -20.23
CA PHE A 219 1.22 15.60 -19.29
C PHE A 219 0.98 17.12 -19.28
N VAL A 220 -0.30 17.52 -19.22
CA VAL A 220 -0.71 18.92 -19.21
C VAL A 220 -1.46 19.23 -17.93
N VAL A 221 -1.13 20.37 -17.31
CA VAL A 221 -1.92 20.95 -16.22
C VAL A 221 -2.22 22.40 -16.57
N ASN A 222 -3.47 22.81 -16.42
CA ASN A 222 -3.92 24.15 -16.72
C ASN A 222 -4.76 24.72 -15.56
N SER A 223 -4.43 25.94 -15.15
CA SER A 223 -5.24 26.72 -14.22
C SER A 223 -6.23 27.60 -14.96
N ARG A 224 -7.39 27.79 -14.34
CA ARG A 224 -8.42 28.71 -14.81
C ARG A 224 -8.25 30.10 -14.16
N ALA A 225 -9.30 30.91 -14.14
CA ALA A 225 -9.19 32.34 -13.91
C ALA A 225 -9.07 32.72 -12.42
N VAL A 226 -9.70 31.98 -11.52
CA VAL A 226 -9.81 32.33 -10.09
C VAL A 226 -9.40 31.19 -9.15
N ASP A 227 -9.13 31.52 -7.88
CA ASP A 227 -8.61 30.58 -6.86
C ASP A 227 -9.58 29.41 -6.62
N ALA A 228 -10.89 29.66 -6.74
CA ALA A 228 -11.92 28.65 -6.55
C ALA A 228 -12.08 27.71 -7.76
N ASP A 229 -11.49 28.04 -8.90
CA ASP A 229 -11.60 27.20 -10.08
C ASP A 229 -10.79 25.90 -9.93
N PRO A 230 -11.27 24.80 -10.52
CA PRO A 230 -10.48 23.59 -10.61
C PRO A 230 -9.29 23.75 -11.57
N LEU A 231 -8.32 22.86 -11.42
CA LEU A 231 -7.29 22.65 -12.42
C LEU A 231 -7.75 21.62 -13.45
N ASP A 232 -7.46 21.89 -14.72
CA ASP A 232 -7.68 20.95 -15.82
C ASP A 232 -6.42 20.11 -16.04
N PHE A 233 -6.62 18.82 -16.29
CA PHE A 233 -5.58 17.85 -16.57
C PHE A 233 -5.80 17.21 -17.95
N GLU A 234 -4.72 16.91 -18.65
CA GLU A 234 -4.76 16.14 -19.90
C GLU A 234 -3.56 15.19 -20.00
N TYR A 235 -3.86 13.94 -20.36
CA TYR A 235 -2.88 12.91 -20.69
C TYR A 235 -3.39 12.08 -21.87
N GLY A 236 -2.81 12.32 -23.06
CA GLY A 236 -3.30 11.71 -24.29
C GLY A 236 -4.76 12.08 -24.59
N PRO A 237 -5.67 11.10 -24.75
CA PRO A 237 -7.09 11.38 -24.97
C PRO A 237 -7.87 11.69 -23.69
N GLU A 238 -7.30 11.42 -22.52
CA GLU A 238 -7.97 11.58 -21.22
C GLU A 238 -7.90 13.05 -20.76
N ARG A 239 -9.05 13.58 -20.34
CA ARG A 239 -9.21 14.94 -19.82
C ARG A 239 -10.15 14.92 -18.62
N TRP A 240 -9.74 15.57 -17.55
CA TRP A 240 -10.51 15.67 -16.31
C TRP A 240 -10.14 16.95 -15.57
N ASP A 241 -10.86 17.25 -14.49
CA ASP A 241 -10.53 18.36 -13.61
C ASP A 241 -10.38 17.97 -12.12
N SER A 242 -9.83 18.88 -11.32
CA SER A 242 -9.51 18.62 -9.91
C SER A 242 -10.73 18.41 -9.00
N ASN A 243 -11.96 18.54 -9.51
CA ASN A 243 -13.17 18.19 -8.77
C ASN A 243 -13.56 16.71 -8.91
N GLU A 244 -12.90 15.95 -9.79
CA GLU A 244 -13.27 14.56 -10.08
C GLU A 244 -12.77 13.56 -9.03
N GLN A 245 -13.36 13.59 -7.84
CA GLN A 245 -12.97 12.72 -6.72
C GLN A 245 -13.31 11.24 -6.96
N ALA A 246 -14.41 10.94 -7.66
CA ALA A 246 -14.87 9.57 -7.85
C ALA A 246 -14.06 8.81 -8.90
N ALA A 247 -13.82 9.43 -10.06
CA ALA A 247 -13.12 8.83 -11.18
C ALA A 247 -11.60 8.95 -11.04
N HIS A 248 -11.11 10.11 -10.60
CA HIS A 248 -9.69 10.45 -10.55
C HIS A 248 -9.13 10.57 -9.14
N HIS A 249 -9.91 10.26 -8.10
CA HIS A 249 -9.46 10.31 -6.71
C HIS A 249 -8.80 11.64 -6.30
N CYS A 250 -9.22 12.73 -6.95
CA CYS A 250 -8.68 14.05 -6.69
C CYS A 250 -8.92 14.48 -5.24
N LYS A 251 -7.87 14.99 -4.60
CA LYS A 251 -7.88 15.60 -3.28
C LYS A 251 -7.20 16.96 -3.39
N MET A 252 -7.91 18.00 -3.00
CA MET A 252 -7.44 19.37 -3.07
C MET A 252 -7.33 19.96 -1.67
N GLY A 253 -6.14 20.48 -1.36
CA GLY A 253 -5.88 21.19 -0.12
C GLY A 253 -6.41 22.63 -0.17
N ALA A 254 -6.56 23.21 1.01
CA ALA A 254 -6.76 24.66 1.14
C ALA A 254 -5.47 25.40 0.79
N TYR A 255 -5.60 26.70 0.50
CA TYR A 255 -4.43 27.57 0.45
C TYR A 255 -3.84 27.74 1.84
N ASP A 256 -2.58 27.37 1.98
CA ASP A 256 -1.76 27.61 3.16
C ASP A 256 -0.45 28.29 2.74
N ASN A 257 -0.14 29.41 3.39
CA ASN A 257 1.04 30.22 3.10
C ASN A 257 1.24 30.57 1.60
N GLY A 258 0.14 30.89 0.90
CA GLY A 258 0.18 31.33 -0.50
C GLY A 258 0.28 30.22 -1.54
N LYS A 259 0.14 28.95 -1.13
CA LYS A 259 0.07 27.81 -2.06
C LYS A 259 -0.98 26.79 -1.62
N ARG A 260 -1.48 25.99 -2.55
CA ARG A 260 -2.28 24.81 -2.25
C ARG A 260 -1.72 23.61 -3.01
N ASP A 261 -1.88 22.44 -2.42
CA ASP A 261 -1.46 21.18 -3.01
C ASP A 261 -2.68 20.36 -3.45
N MET A 262 -2.51 19.62 -4.54
CA MET A 262 -3.55 18.79 -5.14
C MET A 262 -2.95 17.46 -5.57
N ASP A 263 -3.61 16.37 -5.20
CA ASP A 263 -3.26 15.01 -5.61
C ASP A 263 -4.41 14.43 -6.41
N CYS A 264 -4.16 14.01 -7.64
CA CYS A 264 -5.12 13.27 -8.47
C CYS A 264 -4.48 11.98 -8.97
N GLY A 265 -5.31 11.05 -9.42
CA GLY A 265 -4.90 9.80 -10.05
C GLY A 265 -5.41 9.68 -11.48
N PHE A 266 -4.73 8.85 -12.27
CA PHE A 266 -5.09 8.57 -13.66
C PHE A 266 -4.49 7.24 -14.09
N ARG A 267 -4.95 6.70 -15.24
CA ARG A 267 -4.39 5.47 -15.79
C ARG A 267 -3.15 5.78 -16.63
N CYS A 268 -2.07 5.07 -16.34
CA CYS A 268 -0.79 5.21 -17.03
C CYS A 268 -0.32 3.83 -17.50
N ASP A 269 -0.91 3.37 -18.59
CA ASP A 269 -0.53 2.12 -19.23
C ASP A 269 0.50 2.36 -20.34
#